data_AF-A0AAV8WSY4-F1
#
_entry.id   AF-A0AAV8WSY4-F1
#
_cell.length_a   1.000
_cell.length_b   1.000
_cell.length_c   1.000
_cell.angle_alpha   90.00
_cell.angle_beta   90.00
_cell.angle_gamma   90.00
#
_symmetry.space_group_name_H-M   'P 1'
#
loop_
_entity.id
_entity.type
_entity.pdbx_description
1 polymer ?
#
loop_
_entity_poly.entity_id
_entity_poly.type
_entity_poly.pdbx_seq_one_letter_code
_entity_poly.pdbx_strand_id
1 'polypeptide(L)'
;MLKKTVSIDSWDSPWGTQKPRRRPLLILLLTVSAALLVTGSSIGMLYDSRIDPNTTVMISSLNIKDLNTSLQISIFQYTNSDYKFAWNKMQMQLNCCGIGDYRDWLNVGRPIPDSCCENVKIIPGDCPV
;
A
#
# COMPACT_ATOMS: atom_id res chain seq x y z
N MET A 1 74.93 50.29 20.03
CA MET A 1 74.22 49.77 18.83
C MET A 1 73.25 48.69 19.30
N LEU A 2 71.95 48.90 19.08
CA LEU A 2 70.87 48.01 19.50
C LEU A 2 70.34 47.24 18.29
N LYS A 3 70.20 45.92 18.41
CA LYS A 3 68.97 45.13 18.10
C LYS A 3 69.31 43.63 18.15
N LYS A 4 68.80 42.94 19.17
CA LYS A 4 67.51 42.22 19.22
C LYS A 4 67.65 40.81 18.63
N THR A 5 67.72 39.84 19.53
CA THR A 5 67.41 38.44 19.29
C THR A 5 66.00 38.32 18.73
N VAL A 6 65.85 37.69 17.57
CA VAL A 6 64.56 37.36 16.98
C VAL A 6 64.12 36.01 17.54
N SER A 7 63.01 36.03 18.28
CA SER A 7 62.32 34.84 18.82
C SER A 7 61.75 34.02 17.66
N ILE A 8 62.02 32.71 17.66
CA ILE A 8 61.49 31.74 16.69
C ILE A 8 60.13 31.26 17.19
N ASP A 9 59.14 32.17 17.26
CA ASP A 9 57.80 31.84 17.78
C ASP A 9 56.66 32.29 16.84
N SER A 10 56.95 32.82 15.65
CA SER A 10 55.91 33.30 14.72
C SER A 10 55.95 32.52 13.42
N TRP A 11 55.24 31.39 13.40
CA TRP A 11 54.63 30.86 12.19
C TRP A 11 53.13 31.18 12.27
N ASP A 12 52.76 32.41 11.90
CA ASP A 12 51.36 32.77 11.70
C ASP A 12 50.87 32.16 10.38
N SER A 13 50.04 31.12 10.49
CA SER A 13 49.34 30.50 9.36
C SER A 13 48.45 31.51 8.62
N PRO A 14 48.36 31.52 7.27
CA PRO A 14 47.57 32.50 6.50
C PRO A 14 46.06 32.23 6.53
N TRP A 15 45.62 31.12 7.11
CA TRP A 15 44.22 30.77 7.20
C TRP A 15 43.62 31.49 8.41
N GLY A 16 43.01 32.65 8.15
CA GLY A 16 42.23 33.36 9.14
C GLY A 16 41.32 32.40 9.90
N THR A 17 41.40 32.45 11.23
CA THR A 17 40.52 31.68 12.10
C THR A 17 39.09 32.19 11.90
N GLN A 18 38.37 31.53 10.99
CA GLN A 18 36.97 31.79 10.79
C GLN A 18 36.23 31.32 12.04
N LYS A 19 36.00 32.26 12.96
CA LYS A 19 35.23 32.06 14.19
C LYS A 19 33.92 31.36 13.82
N PRO A 20 33.67 30.12 14.27
CA PRO A 20 32.44 29.45 13.90
C PRO A 20 31.28 30.25 14.50
N ARG A 21 30.48 30.86 13.63
CA ARG A 21 29.23 31.52 14.02
C ARG A 21 28.32 30.42 14.54
N ARG A 22 28.33 30.26 15.87
CA ARG A 22 27.63 29.25 16.65
C ARG A 22 26.19 29.12 16.17
N ARG A 23 25.97 28.16 15.27
CA ARG A 23 24.68 27.53 15.04
C ARG A 23 24.79 26.08 15.54
N PRO A 24 25.16 25.86 16.83
CA PRO A 24 25.30 24.51 17.40
C PRO A 24 23.99 23.73 17.27
N LEU A 25 22.86 24.44 17.28
CA LEU A 25 21.54 23.86 17.03
C LEU A 25 21.41 23.28 15.61
N LEU A 26 21.92 23.96 14.57
CA LEU A 26 21.85 23.43 13.20
C LEU A 26 22.77 22.24 13.02
N ILE A 27 23.96 22.26 13.62
CA ILE A 27 24.89 21.12 13.59
C ILE A 27 24.24 19.93 14.33
N LEU A 28 23.64 20.16 15.50
CA LEU A 28 22.92 19.14 16.26
C LEU A 28 21.75 18.56 15.45
N LEU A 29 20.91 19.40 14.85
CA LEU A 29 19.78 18.96 14.01
C LEU A 29 20.23 18.13 12.81
N LEU A 30 21.32 18.51 12.14
CA LEU A 30 21.88 17.76 11.02
C LEU A 30 22.46 16.40 11.46
N THR A 31 23.10 16.34 12.63
CA THR A 31 23.60 15.06 13.15
C THR A 31 22.48 14.12 13.57
N VAL A 32 21.41 14.65 14.18
CA VAL A 32 20.24 13.86 14.60
C VAL A 32 19.48 13.34 13.38
N SER A 33 19.27 14.17 12.34
CA SER A 33 18.59 13.73 11.13
C SER A 33 19.37 12.63 10.39
N ALA A 34 20.70 12.78 10.25
CA ALA A 34 21.55 11.77 9.64
C ALA A 34 21.51 10.44 10.44
N ALA A 35 21.56 10.51 11.78
CA ALA A 35 21.48 9.33 12.63
C ALA A 35 20.11 8.61 12.51
N LEU A 36 19.01 9.35 12.41
CA LEU A 36 17.68 8.79 12.19
C LEU A 36 17.53 8.12 10.83
N LEU A 37 18.13 8.68 9.77
CA LEU A 37 18.10 8.09 8.43
C LEU A 37 18.90 6.78 8.36
N VAL A 38 20.09 6.74 8.98
CA VAL A 38 20.96 5.55 9.01
C VAL A 38 20.32 4.44 9.83
N THR A 39 19.81 4.77 11.03
CA THR A 39 19.14 3.79 11.89
C THR A 39 17.83 3.32 11.27
N GLY A 40 17.02 4.22 10.69
CA GLY A 40 15.77 3.86 10.00
C GLY A 40 15.98 2.93 8.81
N SER A 41 17.00 3.19 7.97
CA SER A 41 17.31 2.32 6.82
C SER A 41 17.79 0.93 7.26
N SER A 42 18.61 0.87 8.31
CA SER A 42 19.12 -0.39 8.86
C SER A 42 18.01 -1.23 9.50
N ILE A 43 17.10 -0.56 10.23
CA ILE A 43 15.90 -1.19 10.80
C ILE A 43 14.99 -1.69 9.67
N GLY A 44 14.76 -0.90 8.61
CA GLY A 44 13.93 -1.29 7.47
C GLY A 44 14.41 -2.55 6.76
N MET A 45 15.72 -2.70 6.55
CA MET A 45 16.30 -3.91 5.94
C MET A 45 16.24 -5.14 6.86
N LEU A 46 16.34 -4.94 8.18
CA LEU A 46 16.17 -6.00 9.17
C LEU A 46 14.72 -6.47 9.30
N TYR A 47 13.76 -5.56 9.10
CA TYR A 47 12.35 -5.89 8.99
C TYR A 47 12.09 -6.75 7.76
N ASP A 48 12.67 -6.41 6.60
CA ASP A 48 12.52 -7.17 5.34
C ASP A 48 12.97 -8.64 5.49
N SER A 49 14.01 -8.89 6.29
CA SER A 49 14.53 -10.24 6.56
C SER A 49 13.71 -11.06 7.57
N ARG A 50 12.74 -10.44 8.26
CA ARG A 50 11.80 -11.08 9.20
C ARG A 50 10.38 -11.12 8.64
N ILE A 51 10.16 -10.67 7.41
CA ILE A 51 8.89 -10.87 6.72
C ILE A 51 8.88 -12.34 6.28
N ASP A 52 8.37 -13.19 7.17
CA ASP A 52 7.83 -14.47 6.72
C ASP A 52 6.88 -14.17 5.56
N PRO A 53 6.91 -14.92 4.44
CA PRO A 53 5.92 -14.76 3.36
C PRO A 53 4.47 -14.99 3.82
N ASN A 54 4.27 -15.45 5.06
CA ASN A 54 2.99 -15.53 5.76
C ASN A 54 2.56 -14.23 6.47
N THR A 55 3.45 -13.27 6.67
CA THR A 55 3.15 -11.98 7.29
C THR A 55 2.98 -10.91 6.21
N THR A 56 2.03 -11.17 5.33
CA THR A 56 1.66 -10.22 4.28
C THR A 56 1.01 -8.98 4.90
N VAL A 57 1.43 -7.82 4.41
CA VAL A 57 0.59 -6.63 4.28
C VAL A 57 -0.83 -7.01 3.84
N MET A 58 -1.86 -6.56 4.57
CA MET A 58 -3.32 -6.48 4.31
C MET A 58 -3.95 -7.11 3.02
N ILE A 59 -3.53 -8.30 2.58
CA ILE A 59 -4.21 -9.02 1.48
C ILE A 59 -4.35 -10.53 1.78
N SER A 60 -3.62 -11.11 2.75
CA SER A 60 -3.87 -12.52 3.14
C SER A 60 -5.07 -12.72 4.07
N SER A 61 -5.79 -11.66 4.45
CA SER A 61 -7.01 -11.77 5.25
C SER A 61 -8.31 -11.87 4.43
N LEU A 62 -8.25 -11.90 3.11
CA LEU A 62 -9.39 -12.37 2.32
C LEU A 62 -9.36 -13.90 2.29
N ASN A 63 -9.77 -14.50 3.40
CA ASN A 63 -10.16 -15.89 3.42
C ASN A 63 -11.29 -16.06 2.39
N ILE A 64 -11.01 -16.79 1.31
CA ILE A 64 -11.94 -17.01 0.20
C ILE A 64 -13.29 -17.54 0.72
N LYS A 65 -13.30 -18.25 1.87
CA LYS A 65 -14.52 -18.70 2.53
C LYS A 65 -15.38 -17.55 3.05
N ASP A 66 -14.77 -16.52 3.62
CA ASP A 66 -15.49 -15.37 4.17
C ASP A 66 -16.04 -14.49 3.04
N LEU A 67 -15.28 -14.37 1.95
CA LEU A 67 -15.76 -13.71 0.73
C LEU A 67 -16.94 -14.47 0.12
N ASN A 68 -16.80 -15.78 -0.08
CA ASN A 68 -17.87 -16.62 -0.63
C ASN A 68 -19.14 -16.52 0.23
N THR A 69 -18.99 -16.61 1.55
CA THR A 69 -20.11 -16.45 2.49
C THR A 69 -20.78 -15.08 2.35
N SER A 70 -19.98 -14.02 2.24
CA SER A 70 -20.51 -12.66 2.06
C SER A 70 -21.28 -12.51 0.74
N LEU A 71 -20.78 -13.12 -0.34
CA LEU A 71 -21.46 -13.13 -1.64
C LEU A 71 -22.76 -13.95 -1.60
N GLN A 72 -22.74 -15.11 -0.92
CA GLN A 72 -23.94 -15.94 -0.71
C GLN A 72 -25.02 -15.18 0.08
N ILE A 73 -24.65 -14.33 1.03
CA ILE A 73 -25.62 -13.49 1.74
C ILE A 73 -26.14 -12.36 0.83
N SER A 74 -25.25 -11.71 0.09
CA SER A 74 -25.59 -10.53 -0.70
C SER A 74 -26.46 -10.84 -1.93
N ILE A 75 -26.40 -12.06 -2.47
CA ILE A 75 -27.24 -12.47 -3.59
C ILE A 75 -28.74 -12.47 -3.23
N PHE A 76 -29.09 -12.80 -1.99
CA PHE A 76 -30.48 -12.70 -1.51
C PHE A 76 -30.97 -11.26 -1.47
N GLN A 77 -30.06 -10.31 -1.27
CA GLN A 77 -30.35 -8.88 -1.20
C GLN A 77 -30.40 -8.18 -2.56
N TYR A 78 -30.30 -8.93 -3.67
CA TYR A 78 -30.28 -8.37 -5.03
C TYR A 78 -31.55 -7.56 -5.41
N THR A 79 -32.65 -7.65 -4.66
CA THR A 79 -33.81 -6.75 -4.83
C THR A 79 -33.55 -5.32 -4.37
N ASN A 80 -32.57 -5.10 -3.49
CA ASN A 80 -32.15 -3.77 -3.08
C ASN A 80 -31.27 -3.14 -4.18
N SER A 81 -31.50 -1.85 -4.47
CA SER A 81 -30.83 -1.13 -5.56
C SER A 81 -29.31 -1.12 -5.44
N ASP A 82 -28.78 -1.03 -4.22
CA ASP A 82 -27.34 -0.90 -3.98
C ASP A 82 -26.63 -2.24 -4.25
N TYR A 83 -27.23 -3.32 -3.77
CA TYR A 83 -26.75 -4.68 -4.05
C TYR A 83 -26.89 -5.00 -5.53
N LYS A 84 -28.01 -4.64 -6.17
CA LYS A 84 -28.21 -4.81 -7.61
C LYS A 84 -27.13 -4.10 -8.43
N PHE A 85 -26.86 -2.83 -8.10
CA PHE A 85 -25.83 -2.03 -8.78
C PHE A 85 -24.44 -2.64 -8.58
N ALA A 86 -24.08 -3.02 -7.36
CA ALA A 86 -22.79 -3.62 -7.05
C ALA A 86 -22.58 -4.95 -7.78
N TRP A 87 -23.58 -5.85 -7.74
CA TRP A 87 -23.54 -7.13 -8.45
C TRP A 87 -23.39 -6.94 -9.96
N ASN A 88 -24.21 -6.07 -10.56
CA ASN A 88 -24.15 -5.84 -12.00
C ASN A 88 -22.80 -5.28 -12.43
N LYS A 89 -22.30 -4.27 -11.71
CA LYS A 89 -20.99 -3.67 -12.00
C LYS A 89 -19.86 -4.70 -11.87
N MET A 90 -19.85 -5.47 -10.78
CA MET A 90 -18.84 -6.49 -10.54
C MET A 90 -18.84 -7.56 -11.65
N GLN A 91 -20.01 -8.10 -11.99
CA GLN A 91 -20.14 -9.16 -13.00
C GLN A 91 -19.69 -8.68 -14.40
N MET A 92 -20.06 -7.45 -14.78
CA MET A 92 -19.60 -6.86 -16.04
C MET A 92 -18.09 -6.62 -16.05
N GLN A 93 -17.53 -6.08 -14.96
CA GLN A 93 -16.11 -5.75 -14.89
C GLN A 93 -15.21 -6.98 -14.84
N LEU A 94 -15.66 -8.05 -14.18
CA LEU A 94 -14.91 -9.30 -14.03
C LEU A 94 -15.27 -10.34 -15.08
N ASN A 95 -16.23 -10.05 -15.96
CA ASN A 95 -16.69 -10.96 -17.01
C ASN A 95 -17.12 -12.32 -16.45
N CYS A 96 -17.86 -12.32 -15.34
CA CYS A 96 -18.31 -13.51 -14.63
C CYS A 96 -19.81 -13.44 -14.33
N CYS A 97 -20.41 -14.56 -13.93
CA CYS A 97 -21.80 -14.62 -13.52
C CYS A 97 -21.99 -15.54 -12.32
N GLY A 98 -22.66 -15.02 -11.28
CA GLY A 98 -22.86 -15.72 -10.03
C GLY A 98 -21.60 -15.75 -9.17
N ILE A 99 -21.56 -16.69 -8.23
CA ILE A 99 -20.48 -16.85 -7.26
C ILE A 99 -19.50 -17.92 -7.76
N GLY A 100 -20.03 -19.07 -8.16
CA GLY A 100 -19.33 -20.10 -8.91
C GLY A 100 -19.84 -20.20 -10.35
N ASP A 101 -21.15 -20.08 -10.55
CA ASP A 101 -21.76 -20.10 -11.87
C ASP A 101 -23.13 -19.39 -11.90
N TYR A 102 -23.68 -19.17 -13.10
CA TYR A 102 -24.93 -18.43 -13.29
C TYR A 102 -26.14 -19.05 -12.57
N ARG A 103 -26.12 -20.36 -12.28
CA ARG A 103 -27.20 -21.07 -11.60
C ARG A 103 -27.29 -20.67 -10.15
N ASP A 104 -26.29 -20.00 -9.58
CA ASP A 104 -26.40 -19.42 -8.24
C ASP A 104 -27.60 -18.48 -8.13
N TRP A 105 -27.92 -17.74 -9.19
CA TRP A 105 -29.13 -16.92 -9.27
C TRP A 105 -30.41 -17.78 -9.22
N LEU A 106 -30.44 -18.87 -9.98
CA LEU A 106 -31.58 -19.79 -10.04
C LEU A 106 -31.78 -20.52 -8.72
N ASN A 107 -30.69 -20.93 -8.06
CA ASN A 107 -30.69 -21.63 -6.77
C ASN A 107 -31.34 -20.80 -5.66
N VAL A 108 -31.24 -19.46 -5.74
CA VAL A 108 -31.90 -18.53 -4.81
C VAL A 108 -33.25 -18.03 -5.32
N GLY A 109 -33.79 -18.62 -6.40
CA GLY A 109 -35.08 -18.26 -6.97
C GLY A 109 -35.10 -16.86 -7.61
N ARG A 110 -33.96 -16.38 -8.10
CA ARG A 110 -33.82 -15.08 -8.77
C ARG A 110 -33.62 -15.28 -10.28
N PRO A 111 -34.14 -14.37 -11.12
CA PRO A 111 -33.79 -14.38 -12.53
C PRO A 111 -32.31 -14.05 -12.72
N ILE A 112 -31.71 -14.55 -13.80
CA ILE A 112 -30.34 -14.19 -14.17
C ILE A 112 -30.30 -12.70 -14.53
N PRO A 113 -29.37 -11.92 -13.95
CA PRO A 113 -29.19 -10.52 -14.31
C PRO A 113 -28.72 -10.30 -15.76
N ASP A 114 -29.15 -9.21 -16.38
CA ASP A 114 -28.68 -8.79 -17.71
C ASP A 114 -27.15 -8.65 -17.78
N SER A 115 -26.51 -8.27 -16.66
CA SER A 115 -25.05 -8.17 -16.54
C SER A 115 -24.31 -9.50 -16.78
N CYS A 116 -25.00 -10.64 -16.68
CA CYS A 116 -24.48 -11.95 -17.04
C CYS A 116 -24.64 -12.30 -18.53
N CYS A 117 -25.58 -11.66 -19.22
CA CYS A 117 -26.07 -12.08 -20.53
C CYS A 117 -25.28 -11.49 -21.71
N GLU A 118 -24.45 -10.47 -21.46
CA GLU A 118 -23.57 -9.91 -22.50
C GLU A 118 -22.31 -10.74 -22.73
N ASN A 119 -21.91 -11.57 -21.75
CA ASN A 119 -20.52 -12.02 -21.60
C ASN A 119 -20.32 -13.52 -21.33
N VAL A 120 -21.38 -14.23 -20.94
CA VAL A 120 -21.33 -15.67 -20.66
C VAL A 120 -21.97 -16.42 -21.81
N LYS A 121 -21.39 -17.55 -22.23
CA LYS A 121 -22.07 -18.54 -23.11
C LYS A 121 -23.22 -19.19 -22.32
N ILE A 122 -24.27 -18.43 -22.07
CA ILE A 122 -25.49 -18.90 -21.44
C ILE A 122 -26.25 -19.70 -22.50
N ILE A 123 -26.86 -20.82 -22.08
CA ILE A 123 -27.72 -21.62 -22.97
C ILE A 123 -28.85 -20.70 -23.47
N PRO A 124 -29.19 -20.70 -24.77
CA PRO A 124 -30.27 -19.85 -25.28
C PRO A 124 -31.58 -20.14 -24.52
N GLY A 125 -32.11 -19.13 -23.80
CA GLY A 125 -33.39 -19.22 -23.08
C GLY A 125 -33.33 -18.89 -21.58
N ASP A 126 -32.16 -18.82 -20.96
CA ASP A 126 -32.04 -18.54 -19.51
C ASP A 126 -31.88 -17.03 -19.18
N CYS A 127 -31.57 -16.21 -20.18
CA CYS A 127 -31.53 -14.76 -20.05
C CYS A 127 -32.92 -14.15 -20.19
N PRO A 128 -33.30 -13.16 -19.34
CA PRO A 128 -34.56 -12.46 -19.51
C PRO A 128 -34.63 -11.85 -20.92
N VAL A 129 -35.73 -12.15 -21.62
CA VAL A 129 -36.14 -11.48 -22.87
C VAL A 129 -36.80 -10.15 -22.57
#